data_AF-A0A1B7U2H1-F1
#
_entry.id   AF-A0A1B7U2H1-F1
#
_cell.length_a   1.000
_cell.length_b   1.000
_cell.length_c   1.000
_cell.angle_alpha   90.00
_cell.angle_beta   90.00
_cell.angle_gamma   90.00
#
_symmetry.space_group_name_H-M   'P 1'
#
loop_
_entity.id
_entity.type
_entity.pdbx_description
1 polymer ?
#
loop_
_entity_poly.entity_id
_entity_poly.type
_entity_poly.pdbx_seq_one_letter_code
_entity_poly.pdbx_strand_id
1 'polypeptide(L)'
;MRIVTTIAAGALLAGSLAGAAVAHADSPEEQQACQLMDDPAAAAQGLAPAEYAFMQLRATMSAQRARDVMSIAAQEDCPNHIIDLPASWR
;
A
#
# COMPACT_ATOMS: atom_id res chain seq x y z
N MET A 1 25.28 -48.46 18.67
CA MET A 1 24.55 -48.62 17.39
C MET A 1 24.99 -47.51 16.46
N ARG A 2 25.49 -47.86 15.28
CA ARG A 2 25.94 -46.93 14.23
C ARG A 2 24.75 -46.68 13.30
N ILE A 3 24.39 -45.42 13.07
CA ILE A 3 23.59 -45.05 11.91
C ILE A 3 24.37 -43.94 11.20
N VAL A 4 25.02 -44.35 10.13
CA VAL A 4 25.65 -43.49 9.14
C VAL A 4 24.53 -43.05 8.22
N THR A 5 24.21 -41.76 8.18
CA THR A 5 23.24 -41.22 7.23
C THR A 5 23.95 -40.24 6.32
N THR A 6 24.61 -40.79 5.30
CA THR A 6 25.01 -40.06 4.09
C THR A 6 23.76 -39.78 3.26
N ILE A 7 23.35 -38.51 3.13
CA ILE A 7 22.39 -38.09 2.11
C ILE A 7 23.03 -37.01 1.24
N ALA A 8 23.42 -37.49 0.06
CA ALA A 8 23.43 -36.87 -1.26
C ALA A 8 23.50 -35.33 -1.34
N ALA A 9 24.63 -34.86 -1.87
CA ALA A 9 24.71 -33.63 -2.62
C ALA A 9 23.72 -33.67 -3.81
N GLY A 10 22.69 -32.83 -3.75
CA GLY A 10 21.74 -32.58 -4.84
C GLY A 10 21.96 -31.18 -5.39
N ALA A 11 22.34 -31.12 -6.65
CA ALA A 11 22.70 -29.93 -7.39
C ALA A 11 21.53 -28.97 -7.64
N LEU A 12 21.87 -27.67 -7.66
CA LEU A 12 21.38 -26.62 -8.55
C LEU A 12 19.85 -26.50 -8.74
N LEU A 13 19.28 -25.41 -8.21
CA LEU A 13 18.50 -24.49 -9.05
C LEU A 13 18.68 -23.07 -8.54
N ALA A 14 19.38 -22.28 -9.35
CA ALA A 14 19.31 -20.84 -9.32
C ALA A 14 17.84 -20.42 -9.47
N GLY A 15 17.27 -19.95 -8.38
CA GLY A 15 16.01 -19.23 -8.34
C GLY A 15 16.27 -17.93 -7.62
N SER A 16 17.04 -17.03 -8.24
CA SER A 16 17.03 -15.63 -7.88
C SER A 16 15.65 -15.08 -8.22
N LEU A 17 14.65 -15.42 -7.41
CA LEU A 17 13.50 -14.56 -7.22
C LEU A 17 14.03 -13.38 -6.41
N ALA A 18 14.79 -12.53 -7.09
CA ALA A 18 14.74 -11.11 -6.85
C ALA A 18 13.31 -10.67 -7.18
N GLY A 19 12.36 -11.08 -6.34
CA GLY A 19 11.33 -10.14 -5.96
C GLY A 19 12.14 -9.00 -5.40
N ALA A 20 12.32 -7.96 -6.20
CA ALA A 20 12.56 -6.65 -5.65
C ALA A 20 11.35 -6.41 -4.76
N ALA A 21 11.42 -6.91 -3.52
CA ALA A 21 10.87 -6.18 -2.40
C ALA A 21 11.63 -4.87 -2.49
N VAL A 22 11.10 -3.95 -3.30
CA VAL A 22 11.19 -2.54 -2.99
C VAL A 22 10.79 -2.52 -1.53
N ALA A 23 11.78 -2.36 -0.66
CA ALA A 23 11.53 -2.04 0.73
C ALA A 23 10.82 -0.70 0.65
N HIS A 24 9.50 -0.75 0.50
CA HIS A 24 8.65 0.42 0.51
C HIS A 24 8.79 0.94 1.92
N ALA A 25 9.55 2.02 2.06
CA ALA A 25 9.65 2.69 3.33
C ALA A 25 8.29 3.35 3.52
N ASP A 26 7.44 2.78 4.39
CA ASP A 26 6.11 3.31 4.67
C ASP A 26 6.19 4.83 4.74
N SER A 27 5.56 5.51 3.79
CA SER A 27 5.66 6.97 3.78
C SER A 27 4.65 7.53 4.79
N PRO A 28 5.02 8.51 5.61
CA PRO A 28 4.05 9.17 6.50
C PRO A 28 2.85 9.77 5.76
N GLU A 29 3.03 10.12 4.49
CA GLU A 29 1.97 10.65 3.62
C GLU A 29 0.94 9.58 3.24
N GLU A 30 1.37 8.36 2.91
CA GLU A 30 0.46 7.26 2.59
C GLU A 30 -0.32 6.81 3.83
N GLN A 31 0.36 6.70 4.98
CA GLN A 31 -0.32 6.46 6.27
C GLN A 31 -1.34 7.54 6.59
N GLN A 32 -0.98 8.82 6.39
CA GLN A 32 -1.91 9.93 6.57
C GLN A 32 -3.11 9.82 5.62
N ALA A 33 -2.90 9.43 4.36
CA ALA A 33 -3.98 9.24 3.40
C ALA A 33 -4.98 8.17 3.87
N CYS A 34 -4.50 7.04 4.37
CA CYS A 34 -5.36 6.00 4.94
C CYS A 34 -6.13 6.52 6.16
N GLN A 35 -5.48 7.21 7.10
CA GLN A 35 -6.16 7.79 8.27
C GLN A 35 -7.26 8.79 7.87
N LEU A 36 -7.05 9.55 6.81
CA LEU A 36 -8.07 10.48 6.30
C LEU A 36 -9.22 9.76 5.60
N MET A 37 -8.97 8.64 4.92
CA MET A 37 -10.05 7.83 4.32
C MET A 37 -10.89 7.11 5.38
N ASP A 38 -10.29 6.75 6.51
CA ASP A 38 -11.01 6.19 7.67
C ASP A 38 -11.69 7.25 8.56
N ASP A 39 -11.50 8.55 8.29
CA ASP A 39 -12.00 9.63 9.15
C ASP A 39 -13.54 9.70 9.14
N PRO A 40 -14.22 9.46 10.28
CA PRO A 40 -15.68 9.55 10.36
C PRO A 40 -16.21 10.96 10.08
N ALA A 41 -15.38 12.00 10.15
CA ALA A 41 -15.76 13.36 9.76
C ALA A 41 -16.16 13.48 8.29
N ALA A 42 -15.71 12.56 7.41
CA ALA A 42 -16.16 12.49 6.02
C ALA A 42 -17.69 12.29 5.95
N ALA A 43 -18.19 11.29 6.69
CA ALA A 43 -19.62 10.98 6.74
C ALA A 43 -20.44 12.11 7.39
N ALA A 44 -19.90 12.76 8.43
CA ALA A 44 -20.54 13.93 9.06
C ALA A 44 -20.68 15.12 8.11
N GLN A 45 -19.84 15.20 7.08
CA GLN A 45 -19.88 16.21 6.02
C GLN A 45 -20.62 15.75 4.75
N GLY A 46 -21.10 14.50 4.72
CA GLY A 46 -21.76 13.90 3.56
C GLY A 46 -20.82 13.61 2.39
N LEU A 47 -19.52 13.44 2.65
CA LEU A 47 -18.49 13.19 1.65
C LEU A 47 -18.11 11.71 1.61
N ALA A 48 -17.69 11.23 0.44
CA ALA A 48 -17.07 9.92 0.31
C ALA A 48 -15.67 9.91 0.94
N PRO A 49 -15.18 8.77 1.46
CA PRO A 49 -13.84 8.63 2.05
C PRO A 49 -12.72 9.22 1.18
N ALA A 50 -12.64 8.81 -0.08
CA ALA A 50 -11.63 9.28 -1.02
C ALA A 50 -11.78 10.77 -1.38
N GLU A 51 -13.01 11.28 -1.41
CA GLU A 51 -13.25 12.71 -1.68
C GLU A 51 -12.74 13.57 -0.52
N TYR A 52 -13.07 13.19 0.70
CA TYR A 52 -12.63 13.88 1.91
C TYR A 52 -11.09 13.83 2.04
N ALA A 53 -10.49 12.64 1.93
CA ALA A 53 -9.04 12.51 2.02
C ALA A 53 -8.32 13.33 0.95
N PHE A 54 -8.81 13.32 -0.30
CA PHE A 54 -8.24 14.15 -1.36
C PHE A 54 -8.31 15.64 -1.00
N MET A 55 -9.46 16.14 -0.56
CA MET A 55 -9.59 17.55 -0.17
C MET A 55 -8.60 17.95 0.93
N GLN A 56 -8.45 17.11 1.96
CA GLN A 56 -7.56 17.38 3.08
C GLN A 56 -6.07 17.37 2.67
N LEU A 57 -5.64 16.39 1.89
CA LEU A 57 -4.27 16.34 1.36
C LEU A 57 -3.97 17.55 0.47
N ARG A 58 -4.93 17.97 -0.36
CA ARG A 58 -4.79 19.11 -1.27
C ARG A 58 -4.59 20.47 -0.60
N ALA A 59 -4.80 20.56 0.71
CA ALA A 59 -4.46 21.75 1.48
C ALA A 59 -2.94 22.00 1.55
N THR A 60 -2.13 20.95 1.44
CA THR A 60 -0.65 21.04 1.59
C THR A 60 0.12 20.54 0.37
N MET A 61 -0.52 19.78 -0.53
CA MET A 61 0.13 19.23 -1.72
C MET A 61 -0.64 19.42 -3.03
N SER A 62 0.03 19.15 -4.15
CA SER A 62 -0.55 19.28 -5.50
C SER A 62 -1.62 18.23 -5.79
N ALA A 63 -2.42 18.48 -6.84
CA ALA A 63 -3.46 17.56 -7.33
C ALA A 63 -2.91 16.17 -7.61
N GLN A 64 -1.83 16.17 -8.37
CA GLN A 64 -1.19 14.97 -8.82
C GLN A 64 -0.58 14.23 -7.65
N ARG A 65 0.15 14.92 -6.76
CA ARG A 65 0.78 14.28 -5.60
C ARG A 65 -0.25 13.62 -4.67
N ALA A 66 -1.37 14.29 -4.37
CA ALA A 66 -2.41 13.71 -3.53
C ALA A 66 -3.02 12.45 -4.17
N ARG A 67 -3.27 12.47 -5.48
CA ARG A 67 -3.76 11.28 -6.20
C ARG A 67 -2.75 10.14 -6.14
N ASP A 68 -1.49 10.42 -6.42
CA ASP A 68 -0.43 9.41 -6.45
C ASP A 68 -0.27 8.77 -5.05
N VAL A 69 -0.23 9.59 -3.99
CA VAL A 69 -0.17 9.12 -2.59
C VAL A 69 -1.39 8.27 -2.24
N MET A 70 -2.60 8.73 -2.54
CA MET A 70 -3.82 7.95 -2.26
C MET A 70 -3.87 6.64 -3.05
N SER A 71 -3.40 6.65 -4.30
CA SER A 71 -3.38 5.45 -5.15
C SER A 71 -2.42 4.40 -4.61
N ILE A 72 -1.22 4.82 -4.15
CA ILE A 72 -0.25 3.92 -3.53
C ILE A 72 -0.75 3.44 -2.18
N ALA A 73 -1.22 4.35 -1.32
CA ALA A 73 -1.74 4.03 0.00
C ALA A 73 -2.87 2.99 -0.06
N ALA A 74 -3.83 3.14 -0.99
CA ALA A 74 -4.93 2.19 -1.14
C ALA A 74 -4.52 0.84 -1.76
N GLN A 75 -3.33 0.71 -2.35
CA GLN A 75 -2.81 -0.56 -2.84
C GLN A 75 -1.98 -1.28 -1.77
N GLU A 76 -1.18 -0.53 -1.02
CA GLU A 76 -0.14 -1.09 -0.16
C GLU A 76 -0.49 -1.03 1.34
N ASP A 77 -1.10 0.07 1.82
CA ASP A 77 -1.30 0.34 3.25
C ASP A 77 -2.74 0.11 3.73
N CYS A 78 -3.72 0.51 2.93
CA CYS A 78 -5.15 0.39 3.24
C CYS A 78 -5.96 -0.17 2.05
N PRO A 79 -5.77 -1.47 1.72
CA PRO A 79 -6.42 -2.12 0.58
C PRO A 79 -7.94 -2.18 0.66
N ASN A 80 -8.54 -1.98 1.84
CA ASN A 80 -9.98 -1.84 2.01
C ASN A 80 -10.54 -0.60 1.28
N HIS A 81 -9.74 0.45 1.10
CA HIS A 81 -10.16 1.69 0.45
C HIS A 81 -9.96 1.71 -1.07
N ILE A 82 -9.42 0.64 -1.66
CA ILE A 82 -9.19 0.62 -3.11
C ILE A 82 -10.50 0.83 -3.90
N ILE A 83 -11.63 0.34 -3.38
CA ILE A 83 -12.94 0.50 -4.01
C ILE A 83 -13.52 1.92 -3.86
N ASP A 84 -13.03 2.68 -2.88
CA ASP A 84 -13.46 4.07 -2.65
C ASP A 84 -12.79 5.02 -3.64
N LEU A 85 -11.67 4.60 -4.25
CA LEU A 85 -10.96 5.39 -5.24
C LEU A 85 -11.70 5.45 -6.59
N PRO A 86 -11.63 6.59 -7.29
CA PRO A 86 -12.04 6.70 -8.69
C PRO A 86 -11.37 5.63 -9.56
N ALA A 87 -12.10 5.12 -10.55
CA ALA A 87 -11.63 4.01 -11.39
C ALA A 87 -10.31 4.28 -12.13
N SER A 88 -9.94 5.54 -12.34
CA SER A 88 -8.68 5.92 -12.99
C SER A 88 -7.48 6.03 -12.03
N TRP A 89 -7.69 5.85 -10.71
CA TRP A 89 -6.66 5.97 -9.67
C TRP A 89 -6.35 4.62 -9.03
N ARG A 90 -7.26 3.66 -9.18
CA ARG A 90 -7.02 2.24 -8.91
C ARG A 90 -6.05 1.67 -9.93
#